data_AF-A0A3C1LMV2-F1
#
_entry.id   AF-A0A3C1LMV2-F1
#
_cell.length_a   1.000
_cell.length_b   1.000
_cell.length_c   1.000
_cell.angle_alpha   90.00
_cell.angle_beta   90.00
_cell.angle_gamma   90.00
#
_symmetry.space_group_name_H-M   'P 1'
#
loop_
_entity.id
_entity.type
_entity.pdbx_description
1 polymer ?
#
loop_
_entity_poly.entity_id
_entity_poly.type
_entity_poly.pdbx_seq_one_letter_code
_entity_poly.pdbx_strand_id
1 'polypeptide(L)'
;MKKKLTAVVILVMLLSLAFGNDSYYKLKPSYMTVNGVSNTGLVVGNEEYAGPFMFWNPETDEVTNIGGLAAGDGVGGMARFSADGNYLSGSAMTELPVDTAWQKEELSQYNYIFTSITFPWDG
;
A
#
# COMPACT_ATOMS: atom_id res chain seq x y z
N MET A 1 24.06 -53.34 15.75
CA MET A 1 24.69 -52.03 15.43
C MET A 1 24.51 -51.60 13.98
N LYS A 2 24.88 -52.42 12.98
CA LYS A 2 24.84 -52.04 11.55
C LYS A 2 23.49 -51.47 11.07
N LYS A 3 22.36 -52.11 11.41
CA LYS A 3 21.00 -51.65 11.01
C LYS A 3 20.59 -50.28 11.58
N LYS A 4 21.04 -49.95 12.81
CA LYS A 4 20.75 -48.65 13.44
C LYS A 4 21.57 -47.54 12.78
N LEU A 5 22.80 -47.84 12.37
CA LEU A 5 23.66 -46.91 11.64
C LEU A 5 23.08 -46.60 10.24
N THR A 6 22.58 -47.61 9.54
CA THR A 6 21.95 -47.42 8.22
C THR A 6 20.69 -46.54 8.29
N ALA A 7 19.85 -46.74 9.33
CA ALA A 7 18.64 -45.93 9.51
C ALA A 7 18.95 -44.45 9.78
N VAL A 8 19.99 -44.16 10.58
CA VAL A 8 20.43 -42.78 10.86
C VAL A 8 20.97 -42.11 9.60
N VAL A 9 21.74 -42.83 8.77
CA VAL A 9 22.27 -42.29 7.51
C VAL A 9 21.16 -41.95 6.52
N ILE A 10 20.14 -42.82 6.40
CA ILE A 10 18.97 -42.57 5.54
C ILE A 10 18.18 -41.36 6.03
N LEU A 11 17.98 -41.23 7.34
CA LEU A 11 17.26 -40.08 7.92
C LEU A 11 18.00 -38.76 7.65
N VAL A 12 19.33 -38.74 7.79
CA VAL A 12 20.15 -37.56 7.51
C VAL A 12 20.12 -37.19 6.02
N MET A 13 20.15 -38.16 5.11
CA MET A 13 19.99 -37.90 3.67
C MET A 13 18.60 -37.33 3.33
N LEU A 14 17.53 -37.88 3.92
CA LEU A 14 16.17 -37.38 3.69
C LEU A 14 15.98 -35.95 4.22
N LEU A 15 16.61 -35.61 5.35
CA LEU A 15 16.63 -34.24 5.87
C LEU A 15 17.38 -33.29 4.92
N SER A 16 18.51 -33.69 4.37
CA SER A 16 19.29 -32.84 3.44
C SER A 16 18.60 -32.54 2.11
N LEU A 17 17.63 -33.37 1.69
CA LEU A 17 16.81 -33.13 0.50
C LEU A 17 15.63 -32.18 0.77
N ALA A 18 15.24 -32.01 2.03
CA ALA A 18 14.11 -31.16 2.43
C ALA A 18 14.51 -29.69 2.67
N PHE A 19 15.80 -29.42 2.92
CA PHE A 19 16.33 -28.08 3.02
C PHE A 19 16.84 -27.65 1.64
N GLY A 20 15.93 -27.07 0.85
CA GLY A 20 16.28 -26.43 -0.42
C GLY A 20 17.35 -25.36 -0.21
N ASN A 21 18.21 -25.18 -1.22
CA ASN A 21 19.21 -24.12 -1.24
C ASN A 21 18.51 -22.78 -1.51
N ASP A 22 17.72 -22.28 -0.57
CA ASP A 22 17.08 -20.98 -0.69
C ASP A 22 18.14 -19.90 -0.48
N SER A 23 18.42 -19.14 -1.53
CA SER A 23 19.27 -17.97 -1.47
C SER A 23 18.62 -16.92 -0.56
N TYR A 24 19.36 -16.40 0.43
CA TYR A 24 18.86 -15.41 1.40
C TYR A 24 18.46 -14.05 0.80
N TYR A 25 18.74 -13.81 -0.48
CA TYR A 25 18.38 -12.58 -1.19
C TYR A 25 17.76 -12.92 -2.53
N LYS A 26 16.49 -12.57 -2.72
CA LYS A 26 15.82 -12.64 -4.02
C LYS A 26 15.82 -11.23 -4.62
N LEU A 27 16.50 -11.09 -5.74
CA LEU A 27 16.57 -9.83 -6.48
C LEU A 27 15.55 -9.88 -7.60
N LYS A 28 14.71 -8.85 -7.68
CA LYS A 28 13.84 -8.68 -8.83
C LYS A 28 14.70 -8.37 -10.06
N PRO A 29 14.50 -9.06 -11.20
CA PRO A 29 15.31 -8.82 -12.41
C PRO A 29 15.15 -7.41 -12.99
N SER A 30 14.00 -6.77 -12.75
CA SER A 30 13.70 -5.41 -13.18
C SER A 30 13.54 -4.45 -12.00
N TYR A 31 13.68 -3.15 -12.30
CA TYR A 31 13.60 -2.09 -11.31
C TYR A 31 12.23 -2.05 -10.62
N MET A 32 12.25 -1.87 -9.30
CA MET A 32 11.07 -1.57 -8.49
C MET A 32 11.52 -0.75 -7.28
N THR A 33 10.80 0.32 -6.97
CA THR A 33 10.93 1.01 -5.69
C THR A 33 10.17 0.22 -4.64
N VAL A 34 10.89 -0.48 -3.77
CA VAL A 34 10.30 -1.31 -2.72
C VAL A 34 9.84 -0.43 -1.55
N ASN A 35 8.57 -0.57 -1.18
CA ASN A 35 7.97 0.13 -0.05
C ASN A 35 7.87 -0.75 1.20
N GLY A 36 7.68 -2.07 1.03
CA GLY A 36 7.57 -3.00 2.15
C GLY A 36 7.38 -4.45 1.74
N VAL A 37 7.40 -5.34 2.74
CA VAL A 37 7.22 -6.80 2.57
C VAL A 37 6.18 -7.28 3.58
N SER A 38 5.27 -8.15 3.14
CA SER A 38 4.25 -8.77 4.00
C SER A 38 4.82 -9.94 4.80
N ASN A 39 4.06 -10.43 5.78
CA ASN A 39 4.40 -11.62 6.57
C ASN A 39 4.51 -12.91 5.73
N THR A 40 4.00 -12.92 4.50
CA THR A 40 4.06 -14.05 3.56
C THR A 40 5.16 -13.90 2.51
N GLY A 41 5.95 -12.82 2.57
CA GLY A 41 7.02 -12.55 1.60
C GLY A 41 6.56 -11.83 0.33
N LEU A 42 5.32 -11.33 0.28
CA LEU A 42 4.83 -10.51 -0.83
C LEU A 42 5.42 -9.11 -0.72
N VAL A 43 6.02 -8.60 -1.79
CA VAL A 43 6.65 -7.28 -1.81
C VAL A 43 5.67 -6.28 -2.40
N VAL A 44 5.56 -5.10 -1.80
CA VAL A 44 4.80 -3.97 -2.36
C VAL A 44 5.73 -2.84 -2.76
N GLY A 45 5.44 -2.20 -3.88
CA GLY A 45 6.26 -1.13 -4.42
C GLY A 45 5.61 -0.47 -5.63
N ASN A 46 6.41 0.23 -6.42
CA ASN A 46 6.02 0.80 -7.70
C ASN A 46 7.20 0.73 -8.68
N GLU A 47 6.88 0.58 -9.96
CA GLU A 47 7.89 0.52 -11.03
C GLU A 47 8.00 1.84 -11.80
N GLU A 48 7.00 2.70 -11.65
CA GLU A 48 6.88 3.99 -12.34
C GLU A 48 6.72 5.14 -11.34
N TYR A 49 7.23 6.30 -11.73
CA TYR A 49 7.00 7.56 -11.01
C TYR A 49 5.55 8.03 -11.23
N ALA A 50 4.87 8.47 -10.17
CA ALA A 50 3.43 8.79 -10.20
C ALA A 50 2.54 7.65 -10.75
N GLY A 51 3.03 6.40 -10.78
CA GLY A 51 2.32 5.24 -11.28
C GLY A 51 1.53 4.50 -10.20
N PRO A 52 0.90 3.37 -10.55
CA PRO A 52 0.21 2.53 -9.57
C PRO A 52 1.18 1.77 -8.67
N PHE A 53 0.69 1.33 -7.51
CA PHE A 53 1.37 0.32 -6.71
C PHE A 53 1.25 -1.06 -7.35
N MET A 54 2.27 -1.88 -7.11
CA MET A 54 2.38 -3.25 -7.59
C MET A 54 2.70 -4.17 -6.41
N PHE A 55 2.17 -5.39 -6.46
CA PHE A 55 2.73 -6.51 -5.73
C PHE A 55 3.72 -7.27 -6.60
N TRP A 56 4.78 -7.76 -5.97
CA TRP A 56 5.72 -8.70 -6.56
C TRP A 56 5.83 -9.93 -5.66
N ASN A 57 5.68 -11.11 -6.27
CA ASN A 57 5.94 -12.38 -5.63
C ASN A 57 7.33 -12.90 -6.02
N PRO A 58 8.33 -12.88 -5.12
CA PRO A 58 9.69 -13.32 -5.43
C PRO A 58 9.82 -14.82 -5.73
N GLU A 59 8.84 -15.64 -5.36
CA GLU A 59 8.85 -17.09 -5.63
C GLU A 59 8.47 -17.41 -7.08
N THR A 60 7.49 -16.68 -7.62
CA THR A 60 6.94 -16.91 -8.96
C THR A 60 7.39 -15.86 -9.98
N ASP A 61 8.06 -14.82 -9.51
CA ASP A 61 8.38 -13.59 -10.26
C ASP A 61 7.16 -12.89 -10.86
N GLU A 62 5.98 -13.15 -10.29
CA GLU A 62 4.73 -12.53 -10.74
C GLU A 62 4.62 -11.10 -10.20
N VAL A 63 4.21 -10.18 -11.08
CA VAL A 63 3.91 -8.79 -10.72
C VAL A 63 2.43 -8.52 -10.96
N THR A 64 1.75 -7.99 -9.95
CA THR A 64 0.31 -7.69 -9.99
C THR A 64 0.10 -6.21 -9.72
N ASN A 65 -0.57 -5.52 -10.64
CA ASN A 65 -1.00 -4.14 -10.43
C ASN A 65 -2.19 -4.08 -9.46
N ILE A 66 -2.07 -3.28 -8.40
CA ILE A 66 -3.10 -3.10 -7.36
C ILE A 66 -3.68 -1.69 -7.32
N GLY A 67 -3.33 -0.85 -8.31
CA GLY A 67 -3.81 0.52 -8.42
C GLY A 67 -3.20 1.46 -7.37
N GLY A 68 -3.96 2.48 -6.98
CA GLY A 68 -3.46 3.56 -6.13
C GLY A 68 -2.54 4.52 -6.88
N LEU A 69 -1.80 5.33 -6.13
CA LEU A 69 -0.90 6.35 -6.65
C LEU A 69 0.38 6.42 -5.83
N ALA A 70 1.48 5.98 -6.45
CA ALA A 70 2.83 6.11 -5.93
C ALA A 70 3.28 7.57 -5.95
N ALA A 71 4.34 7.87 -5.20
CA ALA A 71 4.89 9.21 -5.12
C ALA A 71 5.30 9.76 -6.50
N GLY A 72 4.82 10.96 -6.81
CA GLY A 72 5.19 11.72 -7.99
C GLY A 72 4.27 12.91 -8.23
N ASP A 73 4.71 13.87 -9.04
CA ASP A 73 3.98 15.10 -9.41
C ASP A 73 3.39 15.89 -8.21
N GLY A 74 4.08 15.85 -7.07
CA GLY A 74 3.64 16.50 -5.84
C GLY A 74 2.50 15.80 -5.10
N VAL A 75 2.09 14.62 -5.54
CA VAL A 75 1.00 13.81 -4.99
C VAL A 75 1.46 12.36 -4.73
N GLY A 76 0.58 11.53 -4.18
CA GLY A 76 0.84 10.11 -3.93
C GLY A 76 1.46 9.81 -2.58
N GLY A 77 2.25 8.74 -2.48
CA GLY A 77 2.88 8.30 -1.24
C GLY A 77 3.52 6.92 -1.33
N MET A 78 3.80 6.33 -0.17
CA MET A 78 4.31 4.96 -0.05
C MET A 78 3.21 4.03 0.41
N ALA A 79 3.15 2.83 -0.17
CA ALA A 79 2.29 1.77 0.32
C ALA A 79 2.87 1.18 1.63
N ARG A 80 2.02 0.87 2.60
CA ARG A 80 2.42 0.26 3.87
C ARG A 80 1.51 -0.90 4.23
N PHE A 81 2.13 -2.02 4.61
CA PHE A 81 1.40 -3.11 5.24
C PHE A 81 1.04 -2.76 6.69
N SER A 82 -0.14 -3.19 7.09
CA SER A 82 -0.54 -3.30 8.49
C SER A 82 0.37 -4.26 9.26
N ALA A 83 0.42 -4.14 10.58
CA ALA A 83 1.32 -4.93 11.42
C ALA A 83 1.03 -6.45 11.36
N ASP A 84 -0.24 -6.83 11.14
CA ASP A 84 -0.64 -8.23 10.94
C ASP A 84 -0.44 -8.71 9.49
N GLY A 85 -0.14 -7.80 8.56
CA GLY A 85 0.13 -8.09 7.15
C GLY A 85 -1.12 -8.34 6.31
N ASN A 86 -2.33 -8.19 6.88
CA ASN A 86 -3.59 -8.51 6.19
C ASN A 86 -4.12 -7.36 5.32
N TYR A 87 -3.73 -6.13 5.66
CA TYR A 87 -4.17 -4.92 4.98
C TYR A 87 -2.98 -4.14 4.44
N LEU A 88 -3.22 -3.44 3.34
CA LEU A 88 -2.30 -2.48 2.74
C LEU A 88 -2.98 -1.10 2.70
N SER A 89 -2.27 -0.08 3.14
CA SER A 89 -2.67 1.33 2.97
C SER A 89 -1.80 2.01 1.93
N GLY A 90 -2.39 2.89 1.13
CA GLY A 90 -1.67 3.72 0.16
C GLY A 90 -2.54 4.89 -0.30
N SER A 91 -1.95 5.79 -1.07
CA SER A 91 -2.66 6.90 -1.69
C SER A 91 -3.45 6.41 -2.91
N ALA A 92 -4.59 7.03 -3.18
CA ALA A 92 -5.38 6.80 -4.39
C ALA A 92 -6.02 8.12 -4.84
N MET A 93 -6.23 8.26 -6.14
CA MET A 93 -6.99 9.38 -6.68
C MET A 93 -8.49 9.07 -6.61
N THR A 94 -9.27 10.07 -6.24
CA THR A 94 -10.72 9.99 -6.27
C THR A 94 -11.28 11.31 -6.78
N GLU A 95 -12.34 11.23 -7.57
CA GLU A 95 -13.08 12.41 -8.00
C GLU A 95 -14.23 12.65 -7.01
N LEU A 96 -14.21 13.83 -6.39
CA LEU A 96 -15.31 14.27 -5.54
C LEU A 96 -16.18 15.25 -6.36
N PRO A 97 -17.49 15.03 -6.44
CA PRO A 97 -18.38 16.01 -7.04
C PRO A 97 -18.35 17.27 -6.16
N VAL A 98 -17.79 18.35 -6.69
CA VAL A 98 -17.87 19.68 -6.07
C VAL A 98 -19.03 20.40 -6.73
N ASP A 99 -20.08 20.68 -5.96
CA ASP A 99 -21.09 21.65 -6.38
C ASP A 99 -20.47 23.05 -6.28
N THR A 100 -20.19 23.65 -7.43
CA THR A 100 -19.61 25.00 -7.54
C THR A 100 -20.69 26.08 -7.59
N ALA A 101 -21.98 25.71 -7.59
CA ALA A 101 -23.06 26.67 -7.49
C ALA A 101 -23.20 27.14 -6.03
N TRP A 102 -23.17 28.46 -5.84
CA TRP A 102 -23.56 29.06 -4.57
C TRP A 102 -25.01 28.67 -4.26
N GLN A 103 -25.20 27.76 -3.31
CA GLN A 103 -26.53 27.44 -2.80
C GLN A 103 -26.92 28.51 -1.76
N LYS A 104 -27.90 29.35 -2.11
CA LYS A 104 -28.53 30.26 -1.15
C LYS A 104 -29.44 29.44 -0.25
N GLU A 105 -29.02 29.14 0.97
CA GLU A 105 -29.93 28.63 1.99
C GLU A 105 -30.80 29.79 2.52
N GLU A 106 -32.06 29.84 2.07
CA GLU A 106 -33.05 30.75 2.66
C GLU A 106 -33.56 30.17 3.99
N LEU A 107 -33.04 30.68 5.10
CA LEU A 107 -33.51 30.36 6.45
C LEU A 107 -34.87 31.03 6.72
N SER A 108 -35.94 30.52 6.10
CA SER A 108 -37.32 31.03 6.23
C SER A 108 -37.98 30.78 7.60
N GLN A 109 -37.37 29.93 8.43
CA GLN A 109 -37.83 29.61 9.78
C GLN A 109 -37.63 30.75 10.80
N TYR A 110 -36.88 31.78 10.43
CA TYR A 110 -36.61 32.92 11.31
C TYR A 110 -37.10 34.21 10.64
N ASN A 111 -37.97 34.94 11.34
CA ASN A 111 -38.32 36.31 10.97
C ASN A 111 -37.20 37.24 11.43
N TYR A 112 -36.20 37.46 10.57
CA TYR A 112 -35.18 38.47 10.82
C TYR A 112 -35.75 39.86 10.49
N ILE A 113 -35.87 40.72 11.50
CA ILE A 113 -36.04 42.16 11.31
C ILE A 113 -34.66 42.78 11.49
N PHE A 114 -34.04 43.22 10.39
CA PHE A 114 -32.81 44.00 10.47
C PHE A 114 -33.17 45.42 10.91
N THR A 115 -32.77 45.81 12.11
CA THR A 115 -33.08 47.13 12.69
C THR A 115 -32.04 48.19 12.33
N SER A 116 -30.81 47.80 12.04
CA SER A 116 -29.74 48.70 11.59
C SER A 116 -28.59 47.91 10.97
N ILE A 117 -27.83 48.58 10.09
CA ILE A 117 -26.49 48.17 9.66
C ILE A 117 -25.52 49.20 10.23
N THR A 118 -24.49 48.76 10.95
CA THR A 118 -23.44 49.63 11.48
C THR A 118 -22.12 49.24 10.84
N PHE A 119 -21.47 50.21 10.21
CA PHE A 119 -20.09 50.06 9.77
C PHE A 119 -19.16 50.45 10.91
N PRO A 120 -18.05 49.72 11.14
CA PRO A 120 -17.02 50.19 12.04
C PRO A 120 -16.54 51.57 11.55
N TRP A 121 -16.47 52.54 12.48
CA TRP A 121 -15.99 53.88 12.18
C TRP A 121 -14.48 53.82 11.99
N ASP A 122 -13.99 54.24 10.83
CA ASP A 122 -12.58 54.49 10.56
C ASP A 122 -12.30 55.95 10.96
N GLY A 123 -11.57 56.14 12.06
CA GLY A 123 -11.34 57.42 12.78
C GLY A 123 -11.34 58.68 11.93
#